data_AF-A0A7J8QVB5-F1
#
_entry.id   AF-A0A7J8QVB5-F1
#
_cell.length_a   1.000
_cell.length_b   1.000
_cell.length_c   1.000
_cell.angle_alpha   90.00
_cell.angle_beta   90.00
_cell.angle_gamma   90.00
#
_symmetry.space_group_name_H-M   'P 1'
#
loop_
_entity.id
_entity.type
_entity.pdbx_description
1 polymer ?
#
loop_
_entity_poly.entity_id
_entity_poly.type
_entity_poly.pdbx_seq_one_letter_code
_entity_poly.pdbx_strand_id
1 'polypeptide(L)' 'MLTSEFEEASSFQARNHGLDRNQKDLRFQSSAVAALQEVAEAYLVGFFEGINLCAKHAERVAIMPKDIQLARRIRGGRA' A
#
# COMPACT_ATOMS: atom_id res chain seq x y z
N MET A 1 3.10 -18.73 12.48
CA MET A 1 2.57 -17.35 12.35
C MET A 1 3.66 -16.36 11.98
N LEU A 2 4.86 -16.42 12.59
CA LEU A 2 6.01 -15.53 12.27
C LEU A 2 6.75 -15.81 10.94
N THR A 3 6.42 -16.91 10.25
CA THR A 3 7.09 -17.28 8.98
C THR A 3 6.45 -16.66 7.74
N SER A 4 5.24 -16.11 7.85
CA SER A 4 4.55 -15.48 6.71
C SER A 4 5.11 -14.10 6.39
N GLU A 5 5.47 -13.32 7.41
CA GLU A 5 6.04 -11.97 7.25
C GLU A 5 7.47 -12.00 6.67
N PHE A 6 8.22 -13.09 6.90
CA PHE A 6 9.60 -13.23 6.43
C PHE A 6 9.71 -13.59 4.93
N GLU A 7 8.75 -14.34 4.36
CA GLU A 7 8.74 -14.68 2.93
C GLU A 7 8.34 -13.47 2.06
N GLU A 8 7.42 -12.64 2.54
CA GLU A 8 6.86 -11.53 1.77
C GLU A 8 7.88 -10.40 1.56
N ALA A 9 8.70 -10.10 2.56
CA ALA A 9 9.80 -9.12 2.49
C ALA A 9 10.84 -9.45 1.41
N SER A 10 11.17 -10.74 1.21
CA SER A 10 12.12 -11.17 0.17
C SER A 10 11.55 -10.98 -1.24
N SER A 11 10.24 -11.16 -1.42
CA SER A 11 9.58 -10.98 -2.72
C SER A 11 9.47 -9.50 -3.14
N PHE A 12 9.34 -8.60 -2.17
CA PHE A 12 9.29 -7.15 -2.41
C PHE A 12 10.67 -6.62 -2.81
N GLN A 13 11.73 -7.08 -2.15
CA GLN A 13 13.10 -6.72 -2.52
C GLN A 13 13.50 -7.27 -3.91
N ALA A 14 13.06 -8.48 -4.27
CA ALA A 14 13.31 -9.05 -5.60
C ALA A 14 12.62 -8.29 -6.74
N ARG A 15 11.43 -7.71 -6.48
CA ARG A 15 10.70 -6.88 -7.47
C ARG A 15 11.30 -5.49 -7.67
N ASN A 16 12.06 -4.98 -6.70
CA ASN A 16 12.74 -3.68 -6.80
C ASN A 16 13.98 -3.72 -7.73
N HIS A 17 14.50 -4.90 -8.05
CA HIS A 17 15.69 -5.07 -8.90
C HIS A 17 15.42 -4.89 -10.41
N GLY A 18 14.17 -4.56 -10.81
CA GLY A 18 13.71 -4.46 -12.20
C GLY A 18 13.23 -3.08 -12.67
N LEU A 19 13.43 -2.02 -11.89
CA LEU A 19 13.08 -0.65 -12.28
C LEU A 19 14.32 0.10 -12.78
N ASP A 20 14.77 -0.19 -14.01
CA ASP A 20 15.72 0.69 -14.69
C ASP A 20 15.29 1.06 -16.11
N ARG A 21 15.09 2.37 -16.33
CA ARG A 21 15.33 2.98 -17.65
C ARG A 21 16.34 4.13 -17.59
N ASN A 22 16.87 4.54 -16.42
CA ASN A 22 17.97 5.52 -16.32
C ASN A 22 18.53 5.81 -14.89
N GLN A 23 18.48 4.88 -13.93
CA GLN A 23 18.96 5.10 -12.56
C GLN A 23 20.16 4.21 -12.21
N LYS A 24 21.33 4.83 -12.33
CA LYS A 24 22.64 4.39 -11.84
C LYS A 24 22.54 3.66 -10.50
N ASP A 25 22.96 2.39 -10.47
CA ASP A 25 23.22 1.50 -9.31
C ASP A 25 22.85 2.05 -7.91
N LEU A 26 21.55 2.26 -7.66
CA LEU A 26 21.03 2.67 -6.36
C LEU A 26 20.83 1.43 -5.50
N ARG A 27 21.57 1.33 -4.40
CA ARG A 27 21.45 0.23 -3.43
C ARG A 27 20.68 0.71 -2.20
N PHE A 28 19.59 0.03 -1.88
CA PHE A 28 18.81 0.28 -0.67
C PHE A 28 19.24 -0.68 0.44
N GLN A 29 19.28 -0.19 1.68
CA GLN A 29 19.45 -1.03 2.84
C GLN A 29 18.20 -1.90 3.02
N SER A 30 18.37 -3.19 3.35
CA SER A 30 17.24 -4.12 3.55
C SER A 30 16.25 -3.63 4.62
N SER A 31 16.74 -3.02 5.70
CA SER A 31 15.90 -2.42 6.74
C SER A 31 15.11 -1.20 6.25
N ALA A 32 15.66 -0.41 5.30
CA ALA A 32 14.94 0.73 4.73
C ALA A 32 13.77 0.25 3.86
N VAL A 33 13.98 -0.83 3.12
CA VAL A 33 12.91 -1.48 2.33
C VAL A 33 11.82 -2.04 3.24
N ALA A 34 12.20 -2.75 4.32
CA ALA A 34 11.25 -3.27 5.29
C ALA A 34 10.43 -2.17 5.97
N ALA A 35 11.07 -1.07 6.39
CA ALA A 35 10.38 0.07 6.99
C ALA A 35 9.39 0.73 6.02
N LEU A 36 9.73 0.82 4.72
CA LEU A 36 8.81 1.33 3.70
C LEU A 36 7.59 0.42 3.51
N GLN A 37 7.78 -0.91 3.58
CA GLN A 37 6.66 -1.86 3.52
C GLN A 37 5.73 -1.67 4.72
N GLU A 38 6.27 -1.63 5.93
CA GLU A 38 5.49 -1.47 7.15
C GLU A 38 4.67 -0.17 7.14
N VAL A 39 5.29 0.94 6.73
CA VAL A 39 4.58 2.23 6.60
C VAL A 39 3.50 2.17 5.50
N ALA A 40 3.79 1.52 4.36
CA ALA A 40 2.82 1.38 3.28
C ALA A 40 1.62 0.54 3.69
N GLU A 41 1.85 -0.58 4.38
CA GLU A 41 0.79 -1.45 4.89
C GLU A 41 -0.05 -0.75 5.94
N ALA A 42 0.58 -0.12 6.94
CA ALA A 42 -0.12 0.66 7.96
C ALA A 42 -0.99 1.77 7.34
N TYR A 43 -0.49 2.45 6.31
CA TYR A 43 -1.26 3.44 5.56
C TYR A 43 -2.45 2.82 4.83
N LEU A 44 -2.24 1.72 4.10
CA LEU A 44 -3.28 1.07 3.32
C LEU A 44 -4.38 0.49 4.20
N VAL A 45 -4.04 -0.11 5.34
CA VAL A 45 -5.01 -0.63 6.31
C VAL A 45 -5.94 0.49 6.80
N GLY A 46 -5.39 1.59 7.32
CA GLY A 46 -6.21 2.73 7.77
C GLY A 46 -6.95 3.45 6.65
N PHE A 47 -6.45 3.37 5.41
CA PHE A 47 -7.12 3.92 4.24
C PHE A 47 -8.31 3.05 3.80
N PHE A 48 -8.17 1.72 3.79
CA PHE A 48 -9.23 0.78 3.45
C PHE A 48 -10.34 0.71 4.49
N GLU A 49 -10.03 0.97 5.77
CA GLU A 49 -11.07 1.17 6.80
C GLU A 49 -12.02 2.32 6.43
N GLY A 50 -11.47 3.46 5.99
CA GLY A 50 -12.24 4.60 5.50
C GLY A 50 -13.05 4.30 4.23
N ILE A 51 -12.49 3.52 3.31
CA ILE A 51 -13.19 3.08 2.10
C ILE A 51 -14.36 2.15 2.44
N ASN A 52 -14.16 1.24 3.40
CA ASN A 52 -15.20 0.33 3.86
C ASN A 52 -16.37 1.11 4.49
N LEU A 53 -16.10 2.17 5.25
CA LEU A 53 -17.13 3.08 5.74
C LEU A 53 -17.91 3.76 4.61
N CYS A 54 -17.23 4.19 3.54
CA CYS A 54 -17.88 4.76 2.37
C CYS A 54 -18.78 3.74 1.64
N ALA A 55 -18.34 2.49 1.53
CA ALA A 55 -19.15 1.41 0.94
C ALA A 55 -20.40 1.12 1.78
N LYS A 56 -20.24 1.02 3.12
CA LYS A 56 -21.34 0.82 4.08
C LYS A 56 -22.34 1.96 4.07
N HIS A 57 -21.87 3.21 3.94
CA HIS A 57 -22.74 4.38 3.83
C HIS A 57 -23.68 4.31 2.62
N ALA A 58 -23.25 3.63 1.56
CA ALA A 58 -24.04 3.39 0.35
C ALA A 58 -24.69 1.98 0.34
N GLU A 59 -24.92 1.39 1.51
CA GLU A 59 -25.59 0.09 1.71
C GLU A 59 -24.93 -1.08 0.94
N ARG A 60 -23.61 -1.02 0.75
CA ARG A 60 -22.83 -2.07 0.06
C ARG A 60 -21.77 -2.66 0.99
N VAL A 61 -21.49 -3.94 0.78
CA VAL A 61 -20.36 -4.66 1.42
C VAL A 61 -19.15 -4.71 0.50
N ALA A 62 -19.36 -4.72 -0.82
CA ALA A 62 -18.30 -4.71 -1.82
C ALA A 62 -17.74 -3.29 -2.01
N ILE A 63 -16.43 -3.16 -1.84
CA ILE A 63 -15.68 -1.93 -2.13
C ILE A 63 -15.63 -1.70 -3.64
N MET A 64 -15.92 -0.47 -4.07
CA MET A 64 -15.90 -0.06 -5.48
C MET A 64 -14.93 1.11 -5.70
N PRO A 65 -14.44 1.33 -6.93
CA PRO A 65 -13.56 2.47 -7.23
C PRO A 65 -14.11 3.85 -6.81
N LYS A 66 -15.44 4.02 -6.85
CA LYS A 66 -16.12 5.23 -6.37
C LYS A 66 -15.92 5.49 -4.86
N ASP A 67 -15.83 4.44 -4.04
CA ASP A 67 -15.62 4.55 -2.60
C ASP A 67 -14.18 5.00 -2.31
N ILE A 68 -13.22 4.53 -3.12
CA ILE A 68 -11.82 4.94 -3.08
C ILE A 68 -11.68 6.41 -3.48
N GLN A 69 -12.33 6.82 -4.58
CA GLN A 69 -12.32 8.21 -5.03
C GLN A 69 -12.93 9.14 -3.98
N LEU A 70 -14.04 8.73 -3.37
CA LEU A 70 -14.68 9.48 -2.29
C LEU A 70 -13.77 9.58 -1.05
N ALA A 71 -13.20 8.47 -0.59
CA ALA A 71 -12.29 8.45 0.55
C ALA A 71 -11.04 9.32 0.33
N ARG A 72 -10.47 9.32 -0.89
CA ARG A 72 -9.37 10.23 -1.27
C ARG A 72 -9.80 11.69 -1.20
N ARG A 73 -10.99 12.00 -1.72
CA ARG A 73 -11.53 13.36 -1.73
C ARG A 73 -11.76 13.90 -0.33
N ILE A 74 -12.32 13.08 0.57
CA ILE A 74 -12.57 13.45 1.98
C ILE A 74 -11.23 13.66 2.72
N ARG A 75 -10.23 12.81 2.48
CA ARG A 75 -8.88 12.94 3.07
C ARG A 75 -8.09 14.15 2.54
N GLY A 76 -8.62 14.90 1.57
CA GLY A 76 -7.93 16.05 0.97
C GLY A 76 -6.86 15.66 -0.05
N GLY A 77 -6.84 14.41 -0.50
CA GLY A 77 -6.00 13.96 -1.61
C GLY A 77 -6.50 14.59 -2.89
N ARG A 78 -5.79 15.61 -3.37
CA ARG A 78 -6.12 16.31 -4.62
C ARG A 78 -6.10 15.31 -5.80
N ALA A 79 -7.01 15.56 -6.74
CA ALA A 79 -7.29 14.76 -7.93
C ALA A 79 -6.04 14.52 -8.79
#